data_AF-A0A534R0M1-F1
#
_entry.id   AF-A0A534R0M1-F1
#
_cell.length_a   1.000
_cell.length_b   1.000
_cell.length_c   1.000
_cell.angle_alpha   90.00
_cell.angle_beta   90.00
_cell.angle_gamma   90.00
#
_symmetry.space_group_name_H-M   'P 1'
#
loop_
_entity.id
_entity.type
_entity.pdbx_description
1 polymer ?
#
loop_
_entity_poly.entity_id
_entity_poly.type
_entity_poly.pdbx_seq_one_letter_code
_entity_poly.pdbx_strand_id
1 'polypeptide(L)' 'EETDALSIVVSEEDGMISLVREGKITRDVDAATLRTTLQRLLVE' A
#
# COMPACT_ATOMS: atom_id res chain seq x y z
N GLU A 1 -2.23 11.72 -10.68
CA GLU A 1 -1.56 10.42 -10.86
C GLU A 1 -1.75 9.98 -12.29
N GLU A 2 -0.67 9.58 -12.96
CA GLU A 2 -0.66 9.25 -14.40
C GLU A 2 -0.35 7.76 -14.67
N THR A 3 0.01 6.99 -13.64
CA THR A 3 0.47 5.60 -13.76
C THR A 3 -0.37 4.65 -12.92
N ASP A 4 -0.45 3.38 -13.33
CA ASP A 4 -1.04 2.26 -12.58
C ASP A 4 -0.09 1.69 -11.50
N ALA A 5 0.98 2.41 -11.20
CA ALA A 5 1.98 2.05 -10.20
C ALA A 5 1.38 1.89 -8.80
N LEU A 6 1.93 0.95 -8.04
CA LEU A 6 1.64 0.72 -6.63
C LEU A 6 2.84 1.21 -5.80
N SER A 7 2.57 2.05 -4.79
CA SER A 7 3.61 2.57 -3.88
C SER A 7 3.29 2.21 -2.43
N ILE A 8 4.32 1.84 -1.68
CA ILE A 8 4.24 1.61 -0.23
C ILE A 8 5.01 2.73 0.45
N VAL A 9 4.37 3.39 1.40
CA VAL A 9 4.99 4.43 2.23
C VAL A 9 5.07 3.90 3.66
N VAL A 10 6.26 4.00 4.26
CA VAL A 10 6.47 3.70 5.68
C VAL A 10 6.80 5.01 6.37
N SER A 11 5.98 5.37 7.36
CA SER A 11 6.23 6.53 8.20
C SER A 11 7.47 6.30 9.06
N GLU A 12 8.41 7.24 9.04
CA GLU A 12 9.61 7.21 9.88
C GLU A 12 9.27 7.40 11.37
N GLU A 13 8.20 8.14 11.67
CA GLU A 13 7.83 8.52 13.03
C GLU A 13 7.26 7.36 13.85
N ASP A 14 6.36 6.58 13.25
CA ASP A 14 5.56 5.57 13.95
C ASP A 14 5.55 4.20 13.24
N GLY A 15 6.22 4.08 12.09
CA GLY A 15 6.23 2.84 11.30
C GLY A 15 4.91 2.53 10.60
N MET A 16 3.94 3.47 10.59
CA MET A 16 2.67 3.28 9.89
C MET A 16 2.90 2.99 8.42
N ILE A 17 2.24 1.95 7.91
CA ILE A 17 2.29 1.58 6.50
C ILE A 17 1.08 2.19 5.78
N SER A 18 1.34 2.85 4.65
CA SER A 18 0.31 3.30 3.73
C SER A 18 0.51 2.71 2.33
N LEU A 19 -0.58 2.36 1.68
CA LEU A 19 -0.60 1.88 0.30
C LEU A 19 -1.20 2.97 -0.61
N VAL A 20 -0.50 3.31 -1.69
CA VAL A 20 -0.96 4.28 -2.69
C VAL A 20 -1.14 3.60 -4.04
N ARG A 21 -2.31 3.80 -4.63
CA ARG A 21 -2.68 3.31 -5.97
C ARG A 21 -3.85 4.13 -6.54
N GLU A 22 -3.83 4.45 -7.83
CA GLU A 22 -4.95 5.08 -8.55
C GLU A 22 -5.52 6.37 -7.90
N GLY A 23 -4.65 7.19 -7.33
CA GLY A 23 -4.97 8.48 -6.72
C GLY A 23 -5.34 8.34 -5.25
N LYS A 24 -5.35 7.11 -4.72
CA LYS A 24 -5.91 6.79 -3.41
C LYS A 24 -4.83 6.30 -2.48
N ILE A 25 -4.80 6.89 -1.30
CA ILE A 25 -3.97 6.44 -0.18
C ILE A 25 -4.85 5.71 0.84
N THR A 26 -4.49 4.48 1.15
CA THR A 26 -4.99 3.73 2.30
C THR A 26 -3.93 3.79 3.39
N ARG A 27 -4.26 4.41 4.51
CA ARG A 27 -3.36 4.57 5.66
C ARG A 27 -3.60 3.47 6.69
N ASP A 28 -2.63 3.30 7.59
CA ASP A 28 -2.70 2.36 8.71
C ASP A 28 -3.01 0.92 8.27
N VAL A 29 -2.31 0.48 7.24
CA VAL A 29 -2.46 -0.87 6.70
C VAL A 29 -1.64 -1.83 7.55
N ASP A 30 -2.32 -2.73 8.25
CA ASP A 30 -1.63 -3.78 9.00
C ASP A 30 -0.93 -4.79 8.06
N ALA A 31 0.03 -5.54 8.61
CA ALA A 31 0.86 -6.46 7.83
C ALA A 31 0.05 -7.58 7.13
N ALA A 32 -1.02 -8.08 7.74
CA ALA A 32 -1.84 -9.14 7.15
C ALA A 32 -2.67 -8.60 5.97
N THR A 33 -3.24 -7.41 6.13
CA THR A 33 -3.98 -6.68 5.10
C THR A 33 -3.06 -6.30 3.96
N LEU A 34 -1.85 -5.79 4.24
CA LEU A 34 -0.85 -5.45 3.22
C LEU A 34 -0.47 -6.69 2.40
N ARG A 35 -0.11 -7.79 3.07
CA ARG A 35 0.28 -9.04 2.40
C ARG A 35 -0.82 -9.56 1.48
N THR A 36 -2.04 -9.63 1.99
CA THR A 36 -3.20 -10.12 1.21
C THR A 36 -3.46 -9.22 0.00
N THR A 37 -3.34 -7.90 0.18
CA THR A 37 -3.54 -6.93 -0.89
C THR A 37 -2.46 -7.05 -1.95
N LEU A 38 -1.19 -7.14 -1.56
CA LEU A 38 -0.09 -7.31 -2.52
C LEU A 38 -0.19 -8.64 -3.29
N GLN A 39 -0.61 -9.73 -2.65
CA GLN A 39 -0.84 -11.01 -3.33
C GLN A 39 -1.92 -10.89 -4.41
N ARG A 40 -3.05 -10.25 -4.10
CA ARG A 40 -4.16 -10.03 -5.05
C ARG A 40 -3.82 -9.10 -6.20
N LEU A 41 -2.84 -8.21 -6.02
CA LEU A 41 -2.52 -7.17 -7.00
C LEU A 41 -1.35 -7.52 -7.91
N LEU A 42 -0.44 -8.38 -7.46
CA LEU A 42 0.85 -8.63 -8.14
C LEU A 42 1.08 -10.10 -8.53
N VAL A 43 0.29 -11.03 -7.97
CA VAL A 43 0.52 -12.47 -8.13
C VAL A 43 -0.68 -13.19 -8.73
N GLU A 44 -1.89 -12.87 -8.25
CA GLU A 44 -3.15 -13.27 -8.88
C GLU A 44 -3.44 -12.43 -10.13
#